data_AF-W2KGB4-F1
#
_entry.id   AF-W2KGB4-F1
#
_cell.length_a   1.000
_cell.length_b   1.000
_cell.length_c   1.000
_cell.angle_alpha   90.00
_cell.angle_beta   90.00
_cell.angle_gamma   90.00
#
_symmetry.space_group_name_H-M   'P 1'
#
loop_
_entity.id
_entity.type
_entity.pdbx_description
1 polymer ?
#
loop_
_entity_poly.entity_id
_entity_poly.type
_entity_poly.pdbx_seq_one_letter_code
_entity_poly.pdbx_strand_id
1 'polypeptide(L)'
;MHHLLKRHPDYHDLAVAAFRKGNRFGVTLPDQRTNDIFRWIEWCVMERMPVSFCERPLVRKNVKMDPISAETLQKYLDLVYLH
;
A
#
# COMPACT_ATOMS: atom_id res chain seq x y z
N MET A 1 -9.74 0.79 -25.78
CA MET A 1 -8.74 -0.19 -26.24
C MET A 1 -8.56 -0.27 -27.76
N HIS A 2 -9.62 -0.15 -28.58
CA HIS A 2 -9.52 -0.39 -30.03
C HIS A 2 -8.70 0.64 -30.84
N HIS A 3 -8.62 1.91 -30.42
CA HIS A 3 -7.90 2.96 -31.16
C HIS A 3 -6.38 2.95 -30.94
N LEU A 4 -5.91 2.48 -29.79
CA LEU A 4 -4.49 2.37 -29.48
C LEU A 4 -3.82 1.29 -30.33
N LEU A 5 -4.44 0.12 -30.42
CA LEU A 5 -3.96 -1.00 -31.24
C LEU A 5 -3.97 -0.69 -32.75
N LYS A 6 -4.86 0.21 -33.20
CA LYS A 6 -4.92 0.64 -34.61
C LYS A 6 -3.74 1.55 -34.99
N ARG A 7 -3.20 2.31 -34.03
CA ARG A 7 -2.09 3.25 -34.26
C ARG A 7 -0.73 2.66 -33.88
N HIS A 8 -0.72 1.66 -32.99
CA HIS A 8 0.45 0.94 -32.53
C HIS A 8 0.13 -0.57 -32.52
N PRO A 9 0.27 -1.25 -33.67
CA PRO A 9 -0.03 -2.69 -33.79
C PRO A 9 0.85 -3.55 -32.88
N ASP A 10 2.07 -3.06 -32.61
CA ASP A 10 3.11 -3.65 -31.78
C ASP A 10 2.96 -3.34 -30.29
N TYR A 11 1.93 -2.59 -29.89
CA TYR A 11 1.72 -2.19 -28.49
C TYR A 11 1.67 -3.39 -27.53
N HIS A 12 1.06 -4.50 -27.97
CA HIS A 12 0.96 -5.69 -27.13
C HIS A 12 2.35 -6.28 -26.83
N ASP A 13 3.19 -6.42 -27.87
CA ASP A 13 4.54 -6.95 -27.73
C ASP A 13 5.44 -5.99 -26.94
N LEU A 14 5.29 -4.67 -27.14
CA LEU A 14 5.98 -3.65 -26.35
C LEU A 14 5.56 -3.66 -24.89
N ALA A 15 4.28 -3.84 -24.58
CA ALA A 15 3.78 -3.93 -23.21
C ALA A 15 4.29 -5.20 -22.51
N VAL A 16 4.28 -6.34 -23.21
CA VAL A 16 4.84 -7.60 -22.71
C VAL A 16 6.36 -7.49 -22.52
N ALA A 17 7.08 -6.87 -23.45
CA ALA A 17 8.51 -6.63 -23.34
C ALA A 17 8.84 -5.67 -22.18
N ALA A 18 8.06 -4.60 -21.99
CA ALA A 18 8.21 -3.67 -20.87
C ALA A 18 7.96 -4.36 -19.52
N PHE A 19 6.93 -5.21 -19.44
CA PHE A 19 6.64 -6.01 -18.25
C PHE A 19 7.76 -7.02 -17.95
N ARG A 20 8.27 -7.72 -18.98
CA ARG A 20 9.39 -8.67 -18.86
C ARG A 20 10.73 -8.02 -18.53
N LYS A 21 10.95 -6.76 -18.97
CA LYS A 21 12.16 -5.98 -18.66
C LYS A 21 12.28 -5.64 -17.17
N GLY A 22 11.23 -5.93 -16.38
CA GLY A 22 11.19 -5.67 -14.94
C GLY A 22 11.13 -4.17 -14.63
N ASN A 23 10.95 -3.84 -13.35
CA ASN A 23 10.99 -2.44 -12.94
C ASN A 23 12.39 -1.86 -13.19
N ARG A 24 12.52 -0.97 -14.18
CA ARG A 24 13.77 -0.25 -14.48
C ARG A 24 14.32 0.54 -13.29
N PHE A 25 13.46 0.91 -12.34
CA PHE A 25 13.86 1.63 -11.13
C PHE A 25 14.29 0.69 -9.99
N GLY A 26 14.12 -0.62 -10.12
CA GLY A 26 14.43 -1.59 -9.06
C GLY A 26 13.55 -1.47 -7.82
N VAL A 27 12.44 -0.72 -7.90
CA VAL A 27 11.54 -0.46 -6.76
C VAL A 27 10.39 -1.46 -6.75
N THR A 28 10.32 -2.32 -5.74
CA THR A 28 9.14 -3.16 -5.58
C THR A 28 7.99 -2.28 -5.09
N LEU A 29 6.83 -2.35 -5.74
CA LEU A 29 5.63 -1.74 -5.18
C LEU A 29 5.32 -2.45 -3.85
N PRO A 30 5.07 -1.71 -2.75
CA PRO A 30 4.71 -2.33 -1.50
C PRO A 30 3.42 -3.12 -1.68
N ASP A 31 3.35 -4.29 -1.05
CA ASP A 31 2.13 -5.10 -1.04
C ASP A 31 0.98 -4.38 -0.31
N GLN A 32 -0.24 -4.90 -0.45
CA GLN A 32 -1.41 -4.29 0.19
C GLN A 32 -1.26 -4.19 1.71
N ARG A 33 -0.64 -5.20 2.33
CA ARG A 33 -0.43 -5.26 3.78
C ARG A 33 0.47 -4.12 4.25
N THR A 34 1.56 -3.87 3.54
CA THR A 34 2.52 -2.79 3.82
C THR A 34 1.84 -1.43 3.68
N ASN A 35 1.03 -1.25 2.63
CA ASN A 35 0.24 -0.03 2.45
C ASN A 35 -0.77 0.20 3.58
N ASP A 36 -1.43 -0.84 4.05
CA ASP A 36 -2.41 -0.73 5.14
C ASP A 36 -1.76 -0.41 6.49
N ILE A 37 -0.61 -1.02 6.79
CA ILE A 37 0.18 -0.65 7.98
C ILE A 37 0.57 0.82 7.94
N PHE A 38 1.07 1.30 6.80
CA PHE A 38 1.46 2.70 6.65
C PHE A 38 0.26 3.65 6.86
N ARG A 39 -0.90 3.34 6.27
CA ARG A 39 -2.13 4.13 6.48
C ARG A 39 -2.60 4.13 7.93
N TRP A 40 -2.48 3.01 8.65
CA TRP A 40 -2.77 2.97 10.08
C TRP A 40 -1.88 3.91 10.88
N ILE A 41 -0.57 3.94 10.57
CA ILE A 41 0.40 4.84 11.21
C ILE A 41 0.07 6.29 10.88
N GLU A 42 -0.12 6.61 9.60
CA GLU A 42 -0.49 7.95 9.13
C GLU A 42 -1.73 8.45 9.87
N TRP A 43 -2.77 7.63 9.97
CA TRP A 43 -3.99 8.02 10.67
C TRP A 43 -3.76 8.28 12.16
N CYS A 44 -3.03 7.41 12.85
CA CYS A 44 -2.74 7.60 14.27
C CYS A 44 -1.92 8.87 14.52
N VAL A 45 -0.91 9.13 13.69
CA VAL A 45 -0.01 10.28 13.83
C VAL A 45 -0.70 11.59 13.46
N MET A 46 -1.34 11.64 12.30
CA MET A 46 -1.92 12.89 11.76
C MET A 46 -3.16 13.32 12.55
N GLU A 47 -4.03 12.38 12.95
CA GLU A 47 -5.23 12.68 13.73
C GLU A 47 -5.01 12.59 15.24
N ARG A 48 -3.77 12.35 15.68
CA ARG A 48 -3.38 12.21 17.11
C ARG A 48 -4.21 11.15 17.84
N MET A 49 -4.55 10.07 17.15
CA MET A 49 -5.32 8.98 17.72
C MET A 49 -4.39 8.01 18.45
N PRO A 50 -4.81 7.44 19.60
CA PRO A 50 -4.02 6.43 20.27
C PRO A 50 -3.92 5.17 19.39
N VAL A 51 -2.83 4.42 19.49
CA VAL A 51 -2.60 3.20 18.69
C VAL A 51 -3.71 2.16 18.88
N SER A 52 -4.35 2.12 20.07
CA SER A 52 -5.54 1.30 20.35
C SER A 52 -6.76 1.62 19.48
N PHE A 53 -6.74 2.72 18.73
CA PHE A 53 -7.77 3.09 17.78
C PHE A 53 -8.01 2.01 16.71
N CYS A 54 -6.95 1.36 16.23
CA CYS A 54 -7.04 0.36 15.16
C CYS A 54 -7.84 -0.89 15.56
N GLU A 55 -8.04 -1.14 16.85
CA GLU A 55 -8.78 -2.28 17.40
C GLU A 55 -10.23 -1.96 17.77
N ARG A 56 -10.63 -0.68 17.74
CA ARG A 56 -11.98 -0.28 18.17
C ARG A 56 -13.05 -0.94 17.27
N PRO A 57 -14.12 -1.54 17.83
CA PRO A 57 -15.10 -2.29 17.03
C PRO A 57 -15.75 -1.48 15.90
N LEU A 58 -16.07 -0.21 16.15
CA LEU A 58 -16.63 0.68 15.12
C LEU A 58 -15.61 0.99 14.02
N VAL A 59 -14.34 1.17 14.37
CA VAL A 59 -13.27 1.40 13.39
C VAL A 59 -13.12 0.17 12.51
N ARG A 60 -13.05 -1.02 13.12
CA ARG A 60 -12.98 -2.31 12.41
C ARG A 60 -14.14 -2.57 11.47
N LYS A 61 -15.35 -2.12 11.83
CA LYS A 61 -16.55 -2.28 11.00
C LYS A 61 -16.56 -1.34 9.78
N ASN A 62 -15.93 -0.16 9.88
CA ASN A 62 -16.03 0.88 8.87
C ASN A 62 -14.80 0.98 7.96
N VAL A 63 -13.67 0.41 8.36
CA VAL A 63 -12.39 0.52 7.64
C VAL A 63 -12.19 -0.69 6.72
N LYS A 64 -11.63 -0.44 5.53
CA LYS A 64 -11.29 -1.49 4.54
C LYS A 64 -9.87 -2.05 4.69
N MET A 65 -9.04 -1.40 5.51
CA MET A 65 -7.66 -1.81 5.75
C MET A 65 -7.61 -3.12 6.52
N ASP A 66 -6.59 -3.91 6.25
CA ASP A 66 -6.39 -5.17 6.94
C ASP A 66 -6.29 -4.98 8.46
N PRO A 67 -6.83 -5.96 9.21
CA PRO A 67 -6.78 -5.93 10.65
C PRO A 67 -5.34 -5.98 11.20
N ILE A 68 -5.06 -5.13 12.20
CA ILE A 68 -3.80 -5.11 12.95
C ILE A 68 -4.09 -4.94 14.44
N SER A 69 -3.24 -5.52 15.29
CA SER A 69 -3.28 -5.28 16.73
C SER A 69 -2.53 -3.99 17.10
N ALA A 70 -2.94 -3.34 18.18
CA ALA A 70 -2.30 -2.13 18.65
C ALA A 70 -0.82 -2.37 18.98
N GLU A 71 -0.50 -3.53 19.57
CA GLU A 71 0.89 -3.94 19.85
C GLU A 71 1.73 -4.04 18.58
N THR A 72 1.18 -4.64 17.51
CA THR A 72 1.91 -4.79 16.25
C THR A 72 2.08 -3.43 15.57
N LEU A 73 1.03 -2.60 15.58
CA LEU A 73 1.10 -1.25 15.02
C LEU A 73 2.12 -0.37 15.75
N GLN A 74 2.22 -0.50 17.09
CA GLN A 74 3.24 0.18 17.89
C GLN A 74 4.66 -0.22 17.47
N LYS A 75 4.92 -1.51 17.26
CA LYS A 75 6.24 -1.99 16.78
C LYS A 75 6.64 -1.34 15.46
N TYR A 76 5.70 -1.22 14.51
CA TYR A 76 5.98 -0.53 13.24
C TYR A 76 6.18 0.97 13.42
N LEU A 77 5.42 1.59 14.31
CA LEU A 77 5.57 3.01 14.62
C LEU A 77 6.96 3.27 15.22
N ASP A 78 7.39 2.45 16.18
CA ASP A 78 8.73 2.54 16.78
C ASP A 78 9.83 2.39 15.72
N LEU A 79 9.69 1.45 14.78
CA LEU A 79 10.64 1.28 13.67
C LEU A 79 10.72 2.51 12.76
N VAL A 80 9.61 3.22 12.54
CA VAL A 80 9.59 4.44 11.72
C VAL A 80 10.19 5.64 12.47
N TYR A 81 10.00 5.72 13.79
CA TYR A 81 10.50 6.83 14.61
C TYR A 81 11.95 6.68 15.07
N LEU A 82 12.51 5.45 15.07
CA LEU A 82 13.89 5.17 15.48
C LEU A 82 14.92 5.25 14.33
N HIS A 83 14.49 5.64 13.13
CA HIS A 83 15.34 5.90 11.96
C HIS A 83 15.34 7.39 11.61
#